data_AF-A0A1M6W660-F1
#
_entry.id   AF-A0A1M6W660-F1
#
_cell.length_a   1.000
_cell.length_b   1.000
_cell.length_c   1.000
_cell.angle_alpha   90.00
_cell.angle_beta   90.00
_cell.angle_gamma   90.00
#
_symmetry.space_group_name_H-M   'P 1'
#
loop_
_entity.id
_entity.type
_entity.pdbx_description
1 polymer ?
#
loop_
_entity_poly.entity_id
_entity_poly.type
_entity_poly.pdbx_seq_one_letter_code
_entity_poly.pdbx_strand_id
1 'polypeptide(L)'
;MNKELLKLPLCTLAAGIILRTADYITVRLLIRGTTEWTLEMGTTAFYVRLFLSVSLFAGIGLLLRKRYSRITFIKSATLLMLYSVVIFAIEQVTQHFGSYSMIIYYLYIPVDMFTVITSFLARISDAGSINWLYAIPSLFAPYLFLLFSKKSASQN
;
A
#
# COMPACT_ATOMS: atom_id res chain seq x y z
N MET A 1 -6.24 -17.16 18.01
CA MET A 1 -6.01 -16.62 16.64
C MET A 1 -4.73 -17.22 16.08
N ASN A 2 -4.74 -17.76 14.86
CA ASN A 2 -3.53 -18.39 14.28
C ASN A 2 -2.48 -17.31 14.02
N LYS A 3 -1.34 -17.35 14.74
CA LYS A 3 -0.25 -16.37 14.66
C LYS A 3 0.30 -16.23 13.24
N GLU A 4 0.17 -17.28 12.41
CA GLU A 4 0.54 -17.22 11.00
C GLU A 4 -0.23 -16.14 10.25
N LEU A 5 -1.51 -15.91 10.57
CA LEU A 5 -2.36 -14.96 9.82
C LEU A 5 -1.91 -13.50 9.98
N LEU A 6 -1.27 -13.16 11.09
CA LEU A 6 -0.79 -11.82 11.38
C LEU A 6 0.57 -11.50 10.74
N LYS A 7 1.34 -12.50 10.30
CA LYS A 7 2.69 -12.24 9.78
C LYS A 7 2.66 -11.32 8.56
N LEU A 8 1.72 -11.54 7.63
CA LEU A 8 1.56 -10.66 6.48
C LEU A 8 1.21 -9.22 6.93
N PRO A 9 0.14 -8.96 7.71
CA PRO A 9 -0.12 -7.62 8.26
C PRO A 9 1.05 -6.96 8.99
N LEU A 10 1.84 -7.73 9.76
CA LEU A 10 3.02 -7.21 10.45
C LEU A 10 4.16 -6.86 9.47
N CYS A 11 4.38 -7.70 8.46
CA CYS A 11 5.34 -7.39 7.39
C CYS A 11 4.91 -6.15 6.60
N THR A 12 3.62 -6.00 6.31
CA THR A 12 3.11 -4.84 5.57
C THR A 12 3.13 -3.57 6.41
N LEU A 13 2.88 -3.66 7.72
CA LEU A 13 3.10 -2.57 8.69
C LEU A 13 4.56 -2.12 8.69
N ALA A 14 5.51 -3.06 8.81
CA ALA A 14 6.93 -2.72 8.76
C ALA A 14 7.32 -2.06 7.42
N ALA A 15 6.80 -2.57 6.30
CA ALA A 15 7.01 -1.97 4.99
C ALA A 15 6.42 -0.56 4.89
N GLY A 16 5.24 -0.29 5.47
CA GLY A 16 4.66 1.05 5.52
C GLY A 16 5.52 2.03 6.31
N ILE A 17 6.11 1.61 7.43
CA ILE A 17 7.05 2.44 8.20
C ILE A 17 8.28 2.77 7.34
N ILE A 18 8.89 1.76 6.71
CA ILE A 18 10.04 1.93 5.82
C ILE A 18 9.70 2.91 4.68
N LEU A 19 8.53 2.74 4.05
CA LEU A 19 8.09 3.56 2.93
C LEU A 19 7.93 5.03 3.35
N ARG A 20 7.29 5.30 4.49
CA ARG A 20 7.12 6.67 5.01
C ARG A 20 8.44 7.32 5.38
N THR A 21 9.37 6.57 5.97
CA THR A 21 10.71 7.08 6.24
C THR A 21 11.44 7.42 4.93
N ALA A 22 11.32 6.56 3.92
CA ALA A 22 11.90 6.80 2.60
C ALA A 22 11.27 8.01 1.90
N ASP A 23 9.95 8.20 2.00
CA ASP A 23 9.26 9.38 1.45
C ASP A 23 9.74 10.65 2.12
N TYR A 24 9.86 10.65 3.46
CA TYR A 24 10.40 11.80 4.20
C TYR A 24 11.82 12.16 3.73
N ILE A 25 12.69 11.16 3.60
CA ILE A 25 14.06 11.36 3.10
C ILE A 25 14.04 11.88 1.65
N THR A 26 13.20 11.30 0.79
CA THR A 26 13.07 11.67 -0.62
C THR A 26 12.64 13.12 -0.76
N VAL A 27 11.57 13.52 -0.06
CA VAL A 27 11.10 14.92 -0.06
C VAL A 27 12.18 15.86 0.45
N ARG A 28 12.85 15.52 1.56
CA ARG A 28 13.96 16.33 2.13
C ARG A 28 15.12 16.52 1.16
N LEU A 29 15.44 15.51 0.35
CA LEU A 29 16.47 15.60 -0.67
C LEU A 29 16.02 16.43 -1.88
N LEU A 30 14.77 16.28 -2.32
CA LEU A 30 14.24 17.00 -3.48
C LEU A 30 14.09 18.51 -3.25
N ILE A 31 13.67 18.92 -2.05
CA ILE A 31 13.53 20.35 -1.70
C ILE A 31 14.86 20.97 -1.22
N ARG A 32 15.96 20.21 -1.25
CA ARG A 32 17.23 20.68 -0.71
C ARG A 32 17.76 21.81 -1.58
N GLY A 33 17.79 23.02 -1.04
CA GLY A 33 18.28 24.20 -1.74
C GLY A 33 17.24 24.86 -2.64
N THR A 34 15.96 24.49 -2.53
CA THR A 34 14.84 25.16 -3.19
C THR A 34 13.75 25.51 -2.18
N THR A 35 12.92 26.49 -2.51
CA THR A 35 11.76 26.90 -1.69
C THR A 35 10.43 26.44 -2.26
N GLU A 36 10.41 25.99 -3.51
CA GLU A 36 9.19 25.64 -4.24
C GLU A 36 9.18 24.19 -4.70
N TRP A 37 8.01 23.56 -4.63
CA TRP A 37 7.77 22.20 -5.09
C TRP A 37 7.41 22.20 -6.58
N THR A 38 8.22 21.52 -7.39
CA THR A 38 7.99 21.45 -8.85
C THR A 38 7.27 20.17 -9.26
N LEU A 39 6.69 20.18 -10.47
CA LEU A 39 6.04 19.00 -11.05
C LEU A 39 7.04 17.84 -11.28
N GLU A 40 8.29 18.16 -11.63
CA GLU A 40 9.37 17.17 -11.76
C GLU A 40 9.72 16.50 -10.42
N MET A 41 9.75 17.27 -9.32
CA MET A 41 9.94 16.73 -7.97
C MET A 41 8.80 15.78 -7.60
N GLY A 42 7.55 16.18 -7.88
CA GLY A 42 6.37 15.32 -7.69
C GLY A 42 6.41 14.04 -8.53
N THR A 43 6.92 14.11 -9.75
CA THR A 43 7.13 12.95 -10.61
C THR A 43 8.22 12.04 -10.08
N THR A 44 9.34 12.60 -9.64
CA THR A 44 10.46 11.85 -9.05
C THR A 44 10.04 11.13 -7.78
N ALA A 45 9.40 11.84 -6.84
CA ALA A 45 8.91 11.26 -5.59
C ALA A 45 7.95 10.08 -5.83
N PHE A 46 7.05 10.22 -6.81
CA PHE A 46 6.15 9.14 -7.19
C PHE A 46 6.89 7.89 -7.69
N TYR A 47 7.85 8.03 -8.61
CA TYR A 47 8.58 6.88 -9.14
C TYR A 47 9.47 6.21 -8.10
N VAL A 48 10.07 6.98 -7.19
CA VAL A 48 10.80 6.43 -6.03
C VAL A 48 9.85 5.60 -5.16
N ARG A 49 8.69 6.16 -4.80
CA ARG A 49 7.69 5.45 -3.99
C ARG A 49 7.17 4.20 -4.70
N LEU A 50 6.89 4.26 -6.00
CA LEU A 50 6.47 3.11 -6.80
C LEU A 50 7.51 2.00 -6.79
N PHE A 51 8.77 2.33 -7.05
CA PHE A 51 9.87 1.37 -7.03
C PHE A 51 10.02 0.69 -5.67
N LEU A 52 9.96 1.47 -4.58
CA LEU A 52 10.06 0.94 -3.21
C LEU A 52 8.86 0.06 -2.85
N SER A 53 7.63 0.49 -3.16
CA SER A 53 6.43 -0.31 -2.93
C SER A 53 6.49 -1.66 -3.64
N VAL A 54 6.88 -1.69 -4.92
CA VAL A 54 7.02 -2.93 -5.70
C VAL A 54 8.11 -3.81 -5.11
N SER A 55 9.25 -3.23 -4.73
CA SER A 55 10.39 -3.95 -4.13
C SER A 55 10.01 -4.58 -2.78
N LEU A 56 9.33 -3.84 -1.91
CA LEU A 56 8.84 -4.32 -0.62
C LEU A 56 7.77 -5.40 -0.80
N PHE A 57 6.83 -5.20 -1.71
CA PHE A 57 5.82 -6.21 -2.06
C PHE A 57 6.47 -7.52 -2.51
N ALA A 58 7.42 -7.46 -3.45
CA ALA A 58 8.16 -8.63 -3.91
C ALA A 58 8.95 -9.29 -2.77
N GLY A 59 9.65 -8.50 -1.95
CA GLY A 59 10.42 -8.99 -0.81
C GLY A 59 9.55 -9.75 0.21
N ILE A 60 8.41 -9.18 0.62
CA ILE A 60 7.46 -9.82 1.54
C ILE A 60 6.88 -11.09 0.93
N GLY A 61 6.50 -11.03 -0.35
CA GLY A 61 5.94 -12.18 -1.06
C GLY A 61 6.91 -13.35 -1.10
N LEU A 62 8.17 -13.09 -1.44
CA LEU A 62 9.25 -14.09 -1.46
C LEU A 62 9.56 -14.64 -0.06
N LEU A 63 9.58 -13.78 0.96
CA LEU A 63 9.80 -14.17 2.36
C LEU A 63 8.71 -15.15 2.84
N LEU A 64 7.45 -14.83 2.56
CA LEU A 64 6.31 -15.61 3.05
C LEU A 64 5.99 -16.83 2.19
N ARG A 65 6.40 -16.87 0.92
CA ARG A 65 6.20 -18.00 -0.01
C ARG A 65 6.63 -19.36 0.56
N LYS A 66 7.69 -19.39 1.38
CA LYS A 66 8.19 -20.63 1.98
C LYS A 66 7.29 -21.15 3.11
N ARG A 67 6.55 -20.27 3.78
CA ARG A 67 5.79 -20.57 5.00
C ARG A 67 4.27 -20.63 4.76
N TYR A 68 3.77 -19.86 3.80
CA TYR A 68 2.34 -19.72 3.57
C TYR A 68 1.82 -20.72 2.54
N SER A 69 0.71 -21.36 2.88
CA SER A 69 -0.16 -22.02 1.91
C SER A 69 -0.99 -20.99 1.15
N ARG A 70 -1.59 -21.38 0.02
CA ARG A 70 -2.52 -20.52 -0.72
C ARG A 70 -3.69 -20.05 0.16
N ILE A 71 -4.24 -20.93 0.99
CA ILE A 71 -5.33 -20.60 1.92
C ILE A 71 -4.87 -19.59 2.99
N THR A 72 -3.64 -19.74 3.49
CA THR A 72 -3.06 -18.78 4.44
C THR A 72 -2.92 -17.39 3.82
N PHE A 73 -2.43 -17.31 2.57
CA PHE A 73 -2.39 -16.05 1.83
C PHE A 73 -3.77 -15.43 1.67
N ILE A 74 -4.79 -16.21 1.28
CA ILE A 74 -6.17 -15.71 1.15
C ILE A 74 -6.63 -15.10 2.48
N LYS A 75 -6.58 -15.87 3.58
CA LYS A 75 -7.07 -15.41 4.89
C LYS A 75 -6.36 -14.15 5.38
N SER A 76 -5.03 -14.09 5.23
CA SER A 76 -4.26 -12.90 5.62
C SER A 76 -4.51 -11.70 4.71
N ALA A 77 -4.66 -11.92 3.40
CA ALA A 77 -5.00 -10.85 2.44
C ALA A 77 -6.41 -10.32 2.69
N THR A 78 -7.38 -11.19 2.97
CA THR A 78 -8.75 -10.80 3.36
C THR A 78 -8.73 -9.92 4.61
N LEU A 79 -7.91 -10.26 5.61
CA LEU A 79 -7.77 -9.44 6.81
C LEU A 79 -7.26 -8.03 6.50
N LEU A 80 -6.21 -7.91 5.67
CA LEU A 80 -5.69 -6.60 5.25
C LEU A 80 -6.67 -5.83 4.37
N MET A 81 -7.39 -6.51 3.49
CA MET A 81 -8.41 -5.88 2.63
C MET A 81 -9.56 -5.33 3.47
N LEU A 82 -10.09 -6.11 4.43
CA LEU A 82 -11.13 -5.63 5.34
C LEU A 82 -10.63 -4.47 6.19
N TYR A 83 -9.40 -4.54 6.70
CA TYR A 83 -8.76 -3.44 7.41
C TYR A 83 -8.68 -2.18 6.53
N SER A 84 -8.27 -2.31 5.27
CA SER A 84 -8.21 -1.20 4.31
C SER A 84 -9.58 -0.58 4.06
N VAL A 85 -10.61 -1.41 3.86
CA VAL A 85 -11.99 -0.97 3.64
C VAL A 85 -12.52 -0.19 4.84
N VAL A 86 -12.26 -0.67 6.07
CA VAL A 86 -12.69 0.01 7.30
C VAL A 86 -12.02 1.38 7.42
N ILE A 87 -10.71 1.48 7.18
CA ILE A 87 -10.01 2.77 7.24
C ILE A 87 -10.55 3.73 6.20
N PHE A 88 -10.71 3.25 4.97
CA PHE A 88 -11.25 4.06 3.88
C PHE A 88 -12.67 4.55 4.19
N ALA A 89 -13.53 3.69 4.73
CA ALA A 89 -14.88 4.11 5.16
C ALA A 89 -14.84 5.18 6.25
N ILE A 90 -13.96 5.03 7.25
CA ILE A 90 -13.74 6.06 8.28
C ILE A 90 -13.26 7.36 7.66
N GLU A 91 -12.31 7.30 6.72
CA GLU A 91 -11.83 8.46 5.97
C GLU A 91 -12.94 9.16 5.20
N GLN A 92 -13.78 8.43 4.48
CA GLN A 92 -14.88 9.03 3.72
C GLN A 92 -15.92 9.69 4.64
N VAL A 93 -16.27 9.05 5.76
CA VAL A 93 -17.20 9.63 6.75
C VAL A 93 -16.61 10.90 7.35
N THR A 94 -15.35 10.86 7.76
CA THR A 94 -14.69 12.00 8.42
C THR A 94 -14.48 13.19 7.47
N GLN A 95 -14.11 12.93 6.22
CA GLN A 95 -14.06 13.95 5.16
C GLN A 95 -15.44 14.55 4.88
N HIS A 96 -16.50 13.74 4.85
CA HIS A 96 -17.87 14.22 4.66
C HIS A 96 -18.31 15.20 5.76
N PHE A 97 -17.91 14.96 7.01
CA PHE A 97 -18.17 15.87 8.14
C PHE A 97 -17.12 16.99 8.28
N GLY A 98 -16.18 17.15 7.34
CA GLY A 98 -15.18 18.21 7.36
C GLY A 98 -14.11 18.06 8.45
N SER A 99 -13.99 16.89 9.08
CA SER A 99 -13.06 16.63 10.17
C SER A 99 -12.01 15.62 9.73
N TYR A 100 -10.86 16.05 9.22
CA TYR A 100 -9.78 15.13 8.89
C TYR A 100 -8.81 14.98 10.08
N SER A 101 -8.78 13.80 10.70
CA SER A 101 -7.87 13.51 11.80
C SER A 101 -6.57 12.90 11.30
N MET A 102 -5.44 13.38 11.84
CA MET A 102 -4.12 12.78 11.62
C MET A 102 -4.03 11.30 12.04
N ILE A 103 -4.99 10.80 12.84
CA ILE A 103 -5.02 9.38 13.18
C ILE A 103 -5.25 8.50 11.95
N ILE A 104 -6.04 8.98 10.98
CA ILE A 104 -6.33 8.26 9.73
C ILE A 104 -5.05 8.06 8.93
N TYR A 105 -4.19 9.09 8.90
CA TYR A 105 -2.87 8.99 8.30
C TYR A 105 -2.08 7.84 8.92
N TYR A 106 -2.06 7.65 10.24
CA TYR A 106 -1.35 6.52 10.87
C TYR A 106 -2.02 5.16 10.66
N LEU A 107 -3.36 5.11 10.58
CA LEU A 107 -4.08 3.87 10.30
C LEU A 107 -3.74 3.29 8.92
N TYR A 108 -3.39 4.13 7.94
CA TYR A 108 -2.98 3.63 6.62
C TYR A 108 -1.62 2.92 6.58
N ILE A 109 -0.78 2.95 7.63
CA ILE A 109 0.58 2.38 7.60
C ILE A 109 0.60 0.92 7.10
N PRO A 110 -0.22 -0.01 7.62
CA PRO A 110 -0.18 -1.42 7.20
C PRO A 110 -0.53 -1.68 5.73
N VAL A 111 -1.12 -0.71 5.05
CA VAL A 111 -1.63 -0.83 3.68
C VAL A 111 -1.03 0.23 2.74
N ASP A 112 -0.08 1.01 3.25
CA ASP A 112 0.47 2.20 2.59
C ASP A 112 1.24 1.84 1.31
N MET A 113 1.84 0.64 1.25
CA MET A 113 2.52 0.20 0.03
C MET A 113 1.57 0.07 -1.16
N PHE A 114 0.28 -0.18 -0.91
CA PHE A 114 -0.72 -0.40 -1.95
C PHE A 114 -1.32 0.90 -2.48
N THR A 115 -1.24 2.00 -1.73
CA THR A 115 -1.82 3.29 -2.14
C THR A 115 -1.17 3.86 -3.40
N VAL A 116 0.03 3.37 -3.76
CA VAL A 116 0.68 3.72 -5.02
C VAL A 116 -0.12 3.29 -6.25
N ILE A 117 -0.98 2.27 -6.13
CA ILE A 117 -1.92 1.86 -7.18
C ILE A 117 -2.94 2.99 -7.43
N THR A 118 -3.47 3.59 -6.37
CA THR A 118 -4.36 4.77 -6.47
C THR A 118 -3.66 5.91 -7.22
N SER A 119 -2.44 6.24 -6.82
CA SER A 119 -1.66 7.33 -7.45
C SER A 119 -1.32 7.02 -8.91
N PHE A 120 -1.01 5.76 -9.23
CA PHE A 120 -0.75 5.32 -10.59
C PHE A 120 -2.02 5.45 -11.45
N LEU A 121 -3.17 4.98 -10.96
CA LEU A 121 -4.45 5.06 -11.65
C LEU A 121 -4.88 6.50 -11.91
N ALA A 122 -4.73 7.39 -10.92
CA ALA A 122 -5.05 8.81 -11.07
C ALA A 122 -4.17 9.49 -12.15
N ARG A 123 -2.89 9.11 -12.24
CA ARG A 123 -1.95 9.64 -13.25
C ARG A 123 -2.28 9.19 -14.66
N ILE A 124 -2.64 7.92 -14.86
CA ILE A 124 -2.95 7.41 -16.21
C ILE A 124 -4.31 7.89 -16.72
N SER A 125 -5.20 8.34 -15.83
CA SER A 125 -6.53 8.81 -16.21
C SER A 125 -6.58 10.30 -16.55
N ASP A 126 -5.43 11.00 -16.55
CA ASP A 126 -5.32 12.47 -16.67
C ASP A 126 -6.32 13.23 -15.77
N ALA A 127 -6.68 12.62 -14.64
CA ALA A 127 -7.69 13.17 -13.76
C ALA A 127 -7.03 14.29 -12.95
N GLY A 128 -7.53 15.51 -13.09
CA GLY A 128 -7.04 16.67 -12.33
C GLY A 128 -7.20 16.54 -10.81
N SER A 129 -7.91 15.51 -10.33
CA SER A 129 -8.04 15.16 -8.92
C SER A 129 -8.14 13.64 -8.71
N ILE A 130 -7.65 13.18 -7.55
CA ILE A 130 -7.78 11.77 -7.15
C ILE A 130 -9.24 11.52 -6.75
N ASN A 131 -9.96 10.78 -7.59
CA ASN A 131 -11.29 10.27 -7.27
C ASN A 131 -11.17 9.04 -6.33
N TRP A 132 -12.10 8.93 -5.38
CA TRP A 132 -12.23 7.78 -4.48
C TRP A 132 -12.34 6.44 -5.24
N LEU A 133 -12.85 6.46 -6.48
CA LEU A 133 -12.89 5.28 -7.37
C LEU A 133 -11.50 4.68 -7.63
N TYR A 134 -10.44 5.50 -7.70
CA TYR A 134 -9.08 5.01 -7.88
C TYR A 134 -8.53 4.28 -6.66
N ALA A 135 -9.14 4.46 -5.49
CA ALA A 135 -8.74 3.75 -4.28
C ALA A 135 -9.23 2.30 -4.29
N ILE A 136 -10.31 1.98 -5.01
CA ILE A 136 -10.92 0.65 -5.00
C ILE A 136 -9.91 -0.45 -5.35
N PRO A 137 -9.11 -0.36 -6.44
CA PRO A 137 -8.13 -1.41 -6.74
C PRO A 137 -7.07 -1.58 -5.63
N SER A 138 -6.66 -0.50 -4.98
CA SER A 138 -5.73 -0.53 -3.84
C SER A 138 -6.30 -1.29 -2.64
N LEU A 139 -7.61 -1.24 -2.39
CA LEU A 139 -8.27 -1.98 -1.31
C LEU A 139 -8.15 -3.50 -1.49
N PHE A 140 -8.14 -3.98 -2.74
CA PHE A 140 -8.01 -5.40 -3.08
C PHE A 140 -6.57 -5.84 -3.35
N ALA A 141 -5.63 -4.90 -3.41
CA ALA A 141 -4.21 -5.16 -3.67
C ALA A 141 -3.55 -6.18 -2.73
N PRO A 142 -3.95 -6.36 -1.46
CA PRO A 142 -3.42 -7.45 -0.64
C PRO A 142 -3.54 -8.85 -1.28
N TYR A 143 -4.54 -9.08 -2.13
CA TYR A 143 -4.70 -10.35 -2.85
C TYR A 143 -3.63 -10.59 -3.92
N LEU A 144 -2.88 -9.58 -4.35
CA LEU A 144 -1.72 -9.76 -5.24
C LEU A 144 -0.66 -10.68 -4.63
N PHE A 145 -0.62 -10.82 -3.29
CA PHE A 145 0.26 -11.79 -2.64
C PHE A 145 -0.02 -13.25 -3.03
N LEU A 146 -1.19 -13.56 -3.59
CA LEU A 146 -1.50 -14.89 -4.15
C LEU A 146 -0.57 -15.28 -5.31
N LEU A 147 0.04 -14.32 -6.00
CA LEU A 147 1.06 -14.57 -7.02
C LEU A 147 2.28 -15.33 -6.46
N PHE A 148 2.55 -15.22 -5.16
CA PHE A 148 3.63 -15.94 -4.48
C PHE A 148 3.20 -17.29 -3.91
N SER A 149 1.91 -17.64 -3.97
CA SER A 149 1.45 -18.94 -3.50
C SER A 149 2.00 -20.06 -4.40
N LYS A 150 2.41 -21.18 -3.79
CA LYS A 150 2.77 -22.37 -4.58
C LYS A 150 1.51 -22.83 -5.31
N LYS A 151 1.56 -22.89 -6.64
CA LYS A 151 0.56 -23.61 -7.42
C LYS A 151 0.61 -25.06 -6.91
N SER A 152 -0.53 -25.60 -6.48
CA SER A 152 -0.66 -27.05 -6.36
C SER A 152 -0.19 -27.62 -7.68
N ALA A 153 0.86 -28.43 -7.68
CA ALA A 153 1.27 -29.15 -8.87
C ALA A 153 0.01 -29.83 -9.41
N SER A 154 -0.38 -29.47 -10.63
CA SER A 154 -1.29 -30.30 -11.41
C SER A 154 -0.62 -31.67 -11.41
N GLN A 155 -1.24 -32.65 -10.77
CA GLN A 155 -0.94 -34.04 -11.04
C GLN A 155 -1.26 -34.23 -12.53
N ASN A 156 -0.22 -34.21 -13.36
CA ASN A 156 -0.24 -34.77 -14.71
C ASN A 156 0.69 -35.98 -14.68
#